data_AF-A0A401W8Z7-F1
#
_entry.id   AF-A0A401W8Z7-F1
#
_cell.length_a   1.000
_cell.length_b   1.000
_cell.length_c   1.000
_cell.angle_alpha   90.00
_cell.angle_beta   90.00
_cell.angle_gamma   90.00
#
_symmetry.space_group_name_H-M   'P 1'
#
loop_
_entity.id
_entity.type
_entity.pdbx_description
1 polymer ?
#
loop_
_entity_poly.entity_id
_entity_poly.type
_entity_poly.pdbx_seq_one_letter_code
_entity_poly.pdbx_strand_id
1 'polypeptide(L)'
;MDDRAVPASAAAEPPRASGLESDYTSAWQEWDESGDARLWDRVAGDGDVGRLPVRFPPETSRMPAHPVRMTTYTPLPIPETALQELRLADDSGRAMEPFAAGSVSDRVDSVGSPLRCCLRPIEEGERIALVSYAPLRRWAEERWVRPGAYDECGPVFIHAGACGGPDGGRAGYPFARPGALRTLRRYDADGHIVGGRFFEIPEDAEAGFDAAFAEAFARPEVALVHVRALEYGCFQFEVRRP
;
A
#
# COMPACT_ATOMS: atom_id res chain seq x y z
N MET A 1 -18.15 -8.98 40.16
CA MET A 1 -16.74 -8.70 40.48
C MET A 1 -16.07 -8.49 39.14
N ASP A 2 -15.99 -7.23 38.73
CA ASP A 2 -15.44 -6.80 37.44
C ASP A 2 -14.04 -6.26 37.75
N ASP A 3 -13.01 -7.07 37.51
CA ASP A 3 -11.60 -6.71 37.70
C ASP A 3 -11.11 -5.99 36.43
N ARG A 4 -11.27 -4.67 36.41
CA ARG A 4 -10.57 -3.80 35.46
C ARG A 4 -9.45 -3.08 36.19
N ALA A 5 -8.27 -3.70 36.19
CA ALA A 5 -7.03 -3.00 36.46
C ALA A 5 -6.75 -2.02 35.32
N VAL A 6 -6.82 -0.72 35.62
CA VAL A 6 -6.29 0.36 34.77
C VAL A 6 -4.76 0.24 34.75
N PRO A 7 -4.08 0.37 33.60
CA PRO A 7 -2.62 0.32 33.57
C PRO A 7 -2.03 1.49 34.38
N ALA A 8 -1.18 1.16 35.35
CA ALA A 8 -0.50 2.08 36.27
C ALA A 8 0.60 2.94 35.59
N SER A 9 0.47 3.26 34.30
CA SER A 9 1.39 4.17 33.61
C SER A 9 0.95 5.64 33.68
N ALA A 10 -0.29 5.93 34.09
CA ALA A 10 -0.77 7.29 34.31
C ALA A 10 -0.40 7.86 35.70
N ALA A 11 0.13 7.04 36.61
CA ALA A 11 0.34 7.40 38.01
C ALA A 11 1.81 7.77 38.36
N ALA A 12 2.71 7.84 37.37
CA ALA A 12 4.13 8.07 37.58
C ALA A 12 4.66 9.41 37.05
N GLU A 13 3.79 10.34 36.63
CA GLU A 13 4.16 11.75 36.48
C GLU A 13 3.86 12.49 37.79
N PRO A 14 4.79 13.31 38.33
CA PRO A 14 4.51 14.15 39.50
C PRO A 14 3.33 15.10 39.18
N PRO A 15 2.59 15.63 40.17
CA PRO A 15 1.37 16.39 39.92
C PRO A 15 1.70 17.75 39.28
N ARG A 16 1.94 17.75 37.97
CA ARG A 16 1.88 18.92 37.09
C ARG A 16 0.44 19.22 36.64
N ALA A 17 -0.52 18.40 37.05
CA ALA A 17 -1.93 18.52 36.67
C ALA A 17 -2.75 19.44 37.59
N SER A 18 -2.14 20.20 38.50
CA SER A 18 -2.83 21.31 39.17
C SER A 18 -2.63 22.56 38.32
N GLY A 19 -3.54 22.79 37.39
CA GLY A 19 -3.49 23.92 36.46
C GLY A 19 -3.84 23.56 35.02
N LEU A 20 -3.78 22.28 34.63
CA LEU A 20 -3.95 21.85 33.24
C LEU A 20 -5.27 22.34 32.59
N GLU A 21 -6.38 22.29 33.31
CA GLU A 21 -7.67 22.84 32.82
C GLU A 21 -7.60 24.35 32.60
N SER A 22 -6.92 25.07 33.51
CA SER A 22 -6.70 26.52 33.39
C SER A 22 -5.75 26.84 32.25
N ASP A 23 -4.68 26.06 32.08
CA ASP A 23 -3.68 26.26 31.04
C ASP A 23 -4.28 26.01 29.66
N TYR A 24 -5.11 24.97 29.51
CA TYR A 24 -5.87 24.75 28.28
C TYR A 24 -6.88 25.87 28.04
N THR A 25 -7.60 26.32 29.07
CA THR A 25 -8.59 27.40 28.92
C THR A 25 -7.93 28.69 28.45
N SER A 26 -6.79 29.07 29.04
CA SER A 26 -6.02 30.25 28.62
C SER A 26 -5.44 30.08 27.21
N ALA A 27 -4.91 28.90 26.87
CA ALA A 27 -4.40 28.63 25.54
C ALA A 27 -5.48 28.68 24.45
N TRP A 28 -6.69 28.21 24.75
CA TRP A 28 -7.84 28.33 23.84
C TRP A 28 -8.27 29.79 23.65
N GLN A 29 -8.25 30.61 24.71
CA GLN A 29 -8.55 32.05 24.61
C GLN A 29 -7.51 32.79 23.76
N GLU A 30 -6.22 32.54 23.98
CA GLU A 30 -5.15 33.13 23.17
C GLU A 30 -5.26 32.75 21.69
N TRP A 31 -5.63 31.50 21.40
CA TRP A 31 -5.83 30.99 20.05
C TRP A 31 -7.05 31.61 19.34
N ASP A 32 -8.15 31.81 20.07
CA ASP A 32 -9.35 32.45 19.52
C ASP A 32 -9.13 33.94 19.25
N GLU A 33 -8.37 34.61 20.13
CA GLU A 33 -8.06 36.04 20.03
C GLU A 33 -7.02 36.37 18.94
N SER A 34 -6.07 35.46 18.67
CA SER A 34 -5.04 35.66 17.64
C SER A 34 -5.61 35.67 16.21
N GLY A 35 -6.81 35.12 16.03
CA GLY A 35 -7.42 34.90 14.73
C GLY A 35 -6.84 33.70 13.97
N ASP A 36 -5.93 32.92 14.59
CA ASP A 36 -5.35 31.71 14.01
C ASP A 36 -6.43 30.65 13.74
N ALA A 37 -7.47 30.57 14.58
CA ALA A 37 -8.63 29.69 14.34
C ALA A 37 -9.19 29.87 12.92
N ARG A 38 -9.36 31.11 12.44
CA ARG A 38 -9.87 31.40 11.08
C ARG A 38 -8.89 31.04 9.97
N LEU A 39 -7.59 31.06 10.27
CA LEU A 39 -6.55 30.63 9.33
C LEU A 39 -6.62 29.10 9.13
N TRP A 40 -6.79 28.37 10.24
CA TRP A 40 -6.81 26.90 10.30
C TRP A 40 -8.15 26.27 9.90
N ASP A 41 -9.28 26.97 10.09
CA ASP A 41 -10.59 26.54 9.57
C ASP A 41 -10.59 26.33 8.06
N ARG A 42 -9.72 27.05 7.32
CA ARG A 42 -9.61 26.93 5.86
C ARG A 42 -9.00 25.61 5.39
N VAL A 43 -8.28 24.89 6.25
CA VAL A 43 -7.64 23.60 5.94
C VAL A 43 -8.29 22.43 6.66
N ALA A 44 -9.23 22.69 7.58
CA ALA A 44 -9.92 21.66 8.37
C ALA A 44 -10.78 20.69 7.51
N GLY A 45 -11.08 21.06 6.27
CA GLY A 45 -11.81 20.24 5.29
C GLY A 45 -10.98 19.77 4.09
N ASP A 46 -9.66 19.99 4.10
CA ASP A 46 -8.80 19.51 3.02
C ASP A 46 -8.79 17.98 3.01
N GLY A 47 -9.32 17.39 1.93
CA GLY A 47 -9.47 15.94 1.77
C GLY A 47 -10.92 15.44 1.77
N ASP A 48 -11.90 16.28 2.07
CA ASP A 48 -13.32 15.90 2.09
C ASP A 48 -14.06 16.39 0.83
N VAL A 49 -13.84 15.71 -0.30
CA VAL A 49 -14.56 16.00 -1.56
C VAL A 49 -15.85 15.20 -1.64
N GLY A 50 -16.96 15.88 -1.36
CA GLY A 50 -18.33 15.38 -1.48
C GLY A 50 -18.60 14.68 -2.81
N ARG A 51 -19.11 13.46 -2.72
CA ARG A 51 -19.41 12.54 -3.82
C ARG A 51 -20.62 13.03 -4.62
N LEU A 52 -20.40 13.59 -5.82
CA LEU A 52 -21.48 13.80 -6.79
C LEU A 52 -21.82 12.47 -7.50
N PRO A 53 -23.10 12.15 -7.76
CA PRO A 53 -23.48 10.92 -8.45
C PRO A 53 -23.18 11.02 -9.96
N VAL A 54 -22.28 10.17 -10.44
CA VAL A 54 -22.01 9.97 -11.87
C VAL A 54 -23.10 9.07 -12.46
N ARG A 55 -23.81 9.55 -13.49
CA ARG A 55 -24.71 8.71 -14.32
C ARG A 55 -23.93 8.14 -15.50
N PHE A 56 -23.93 6.83 -15.64
CA PHE A 56 -23.35 6.12 -16.79
C PHE A 56 -24.35 6.09 -17.96
N PRO A 57 -23.94 6.47 -19.19
CA PRO A 57 -24.70 6.13 -20.40
C PRO A 57 -24.48 4.66 -20.79
N PRO A 58 -25.43 4.01 -21.48
CA PRO A 58 -25.30 2.60 -21.86
C PRO A 58 -24.28 2.40 -22.98
N GLU A 59 -23.41 1.40 -22.81
CA GLU A 59 -22.40 0.97 -23.77
C GLU A 59 -23.02 0.37 -25.03
N THR A 60 -22.71 0.95 -26.19
CA THR A 60 -22.75 0.22 -27.47
C THR A 60 -21.62 0.70 -28.37
N SER A 61 -20.43 0.11 -28.24
CA SER A 61 -19.58 -0.19 -29.40
C SER A 61 -18.42 -1.09 -29.00
N ARG A 62 -18.26 -2.22 -29.69
CA ARG A 62 -17.11 -3.12 -29.58
C ARG A 62 -15.86 -2.36 -30.03
N MET A 63 -14.99 -1.98 -29.08
CA MET A 63 -13.68 -1.42 -29.41
C MET A 63 -12.78 -2.50 -30.04
N PRO A 64 -11.96 -2.17 -31.05
CA PRO A 64 -11.02 -3.10 -31.64
C PRO A 64 -9.92 -3.48 -30.63
N ALA A 65 -9.48 -4.73 -30.69
CA ALA A 65 -8.40 -5.26 -29.86
C ALA A 65 -7.13 -4.39 -29.99
N HIS A 66 -6.71 -3.79 -28.89
CA HIS A 66 -5.44 -3.06 -28.81
C HIS A 66 -4.29 -4.07 -28.95
N PRO A 67 -3.22 -3.73 -29.71
CA PRO A 67 -2.04 -4.58 -29.79
C PRO A 67 -1.48 -4.78 -28.39
N VAL A 68 -1.23 -6.04 -28.04
CA VAL A 68 -0.61 -6.44 -26.78
C VAL A 68 0.79 -5.81 -26.71
N ARG A 69 0.96 -4.79 -25.87
CA ARG A 69 2.26 -4.13 -25.67
C ARG A 69 3.00 -4.81 -24.53
N MET A 70 4.24 -5.21 -24.80
CA MET A 70 5.17 -5.66 -23.77
C MET A 70 5.64 -4.44 -22.97
N THR A 71 5.72 -4.58 -21.64
CA THR A 71 6.23 -3.53 -20.76
C THR A 71 7.75 -3.43 -20.85
N THR A 72 8.30 -2.23 -20.71
CA THR A 72 9.76 -2.05 -20.69
C THR A 72 10.36 -2.59 -19.39
N TYR A 73 9.62 -2.46 -18.29
CA TYR A 73 10.04 -2.94 -16.98
C TYR A 73 9.21 -4.12 -16.50
N THR A 74 9.87 -5.07 -15.82
CA THR A 74 9.23 -6.29 -15.31
C THR A 74 8.69 -6.08 -13.90
N PRO A 75 7.36 -6.14 -13.69
CA PRO A 75 6.78 -6.18 -12.36
C PRO A 75 7.06 -7.54 -11.71
N LEU A 76 7.58 -7.53 -10.48
CA LEU A 76 7.95 -8.76 -9.78
C LEU A 76 6.87 -9.17 -8.76
N PRO A 77 6.47 -10.45 -8.73
CA PRO A 77 5.68 -11.01 -7.64
C PRO A 77 6.54 -11.17 -6.38
N ILE A 78 5.89 -11.52 -5.26
CA ILE A 78 6.62 -12.03 -4.09
C ILE A 78 7.38 -13.29 -4.50
N PRO A 79 8.69 -13.39 -4.24
CA PRO A 79 9.48 -14.57 -4.57
C PRO A 79 8.93 -15.85 -3.93
N GLU A 80 9.05 -16.99 -4.61
CA GLU A 80 8.48 -18.26 -4.11
C GLU A 80 9.05 -18.66 -2.75
N THR A 81 10.34 -18.39 -2.48
CA THR A 81 10.94 -18.62 -1.17
C THR A 81 10.23 -17.81 -0.07
N ALA A 82 10.00 -16.52 -0.30
CA ALA A 82 9.24 -15.69 0.62
C ALA A 82 7.78 -16.15 0.76
N LEU A 83 7.13 -16.61 -0.32
CA LEU A 83 5.77 -17.17 -0.25
C LEU A 83 5.71 -18.43 0.63
N GLN A 84 6.71 -19.31 0.54
CA GLN A 84 6.78 -20.50 1.39
C GLN A 84 6.87 -20.12 2.88
N GLU A 85 7.67 -19.12 3.20
CA GLU A 85 7.82 -18.63 4.58
C GLU A 85 6.54 -17.94 5.08
N LEU A 86 5.93 -17.06 4.28
CA LEU A 86 4.69 -16.36 4.62
C LEU A 86 3.49 -17.30 4.83
N ARG A 87 3.51 -18.49 4.20
CA ARG A 87 2.51 -19.54 4.44
C ARG A 87 2.69 -20.25 5.79
N LEU A 88 3.84 -20.07 6.45
CA LEU A 88 4.10 -20.57 7.80
C LEU A 88 3.88 -19.46 8.83
N ALA A 89 4.59 -18.33 8.68
CA ALA A 89 4.48 -17.16 9.53
C ALA A 89 4.73 -15.89 8.72
N ASP A 90 3.87 -14.89 8.91
CA ASP A 90 3.98 -13.62 8.22
C ASP A 90 5.14 -12.76 8.74
N ASP A 91 5.38 -11.62 8.10
CA ASP A 91 6.46 -10.70 8.46
C ASP A 91 6.27 -9.96 9.80
N SER A 92 5.18 -10.25 10.51
CA SER A 92 4.91 -9.84 11.89
C SER A 92 4.90 -11.02 12.87
N GLY A 93 5.30 -12.22 12.43
CA GLY A 93 5.38 -13.43 13.24
C GLY A 93 4.04 -14.13 13.48
N ARG A 94 2.98 -13.79 12.74
CA ARG A 94 1.65 -14.40 12.89
C ARG A 94 1.51 -15.59 11.97
N ALA A 95 0.93 -16.68 12.47
CA ALA A 95 0.61 -17.83 11.63
C ALA A 95 -0.37 -17.44 10.51
N MET A 96 -0.24 -18.08 9.34
CA MET A 96 -1.18 -17.85 8.24
C MET A 96 -2.57 -18.37 8.59
N GLU A 97 -3.60 -17.55 8.37
CA GLU A 97 -5.00 -17.93 8.51
C GLU A 97 -5.70 -17.93 7.14
N PRO A 98 -5.84 -19.10 6.49
CA PRO A 98 -6.43 -19.17 5.16
C PRO A 98 -7.96 -19.18 5.20
N PHE A 99 -8.58 -18.48 4.25
CA PHE A 99 -10.03 -18.47 4.05
C PHE A 99 -10.39 -18.56 2.56
N ALA A 100 -11.68 -18.78 2.25
CA ALA A 100 -12.17 -18.81 0.89
C ALA A 100 -12.73 -17.42 0.51
N ALA A 101 -12.27 -16.86 -0.60
CA ALA A 101 -12.74 -15.57 -1.11
C ALA A 101 -14.25 -15.60 -1.42
N GLY A 102 -14.98 -14.56 -1.07
CA GLY A 102 -16.44 -14.46 -1.24
C GLY A 102 -17.26 -15.35 -0.29
N SER A 103 -16.63 -16.09 0.61
CA SER A 103 -17.35 -16.90 1.60
C SER A 103 -17.76 -16.11 2.83
N VAL A 104 -18.56 -16.72 3.71
CA VAL A 104 -18.96 -16.10 4.99
C VAL A 104 -17.78 -15.77 5.93
N SER A 105 -16.60 -16.38 5.71
CA SER A 105 -15.38 -16.04 6.46
C SER A 105 -14.56 -14.92 5.81
N ASP A 106 -14.90 -14.50 4.59
CA ASP A 106 -14.30 -13.35 3.91
C ASP A 106 -14.86 -12.04 4.46
N ARG A 107 -14.26 -11.54 5.54
CA ARG A 107 -14.71 -10.33 6.25
C ARG A 107 -14.29 -9.03 5.57
N VAL A 108 -13.49 -9.11 4.50
CA VAL A 108 -12.84 -7.95 3.87
C VAL A 108 -13.25 -7.77 2.41
N ASP A 109 -14.23 -8.55 1.94
CA ASP A 109 -14.70 -8.56 0.54
C ASP A 109 -13.52 -8.66 -0.44
N SER A 110 -12.78 -9.76 -0.30
CA SER A 110 -11.48 -9.92 -0.95
C SER A 110 -11.56 -10.10 -2.47
N VAL A 111 -12.71 -10.46 -3.03
CA VAL A 111 -12.86 -10.72 -4.47
C VAL A 111 -12.45 -9.49 -5.29
N GLY A 112 -11.63 -9.68 -6.31
CA GLY A 112 -11.06 -8.61 -7.12
C GLY A 112 -9.86 -7.89 -6.49
N SER A 113 -9.53 -8.16 -5.22
CA SER A 113 -8.33 -7.62 -4.58
C SER A 113 -7.05 -8.19 -5.20
N PRO A 114 -5.88 -7.54 -5.04
CA PRO A 114 -4.67 -7.93 -5.76
C PRO A 114 -3.92 -9.09 -5.08
N LEU A 115 -3.64 -10.19 -5.79
CA LEU A 115 -2.74 -11.25 -5.31
C LEU A 115 -1.29 -10.93 -5.64
N ARG A 116 -0.42 -10.92 -4.63
CA ARG A 116 1.00 -10.55 -4.81
C ARG A 116 1.89 -11.72 -5.22
N CYS A 117 1.37 -12.95 -5.13
CA CYS A 117 2.05 -14.16 -5.57
C CYS A 117 2.02 -14.38 -7.10
N CYS A 118 0.91 -14.02 -7.76
CA CYS A 118 0.70 -14.23 -9.20
C CYS A 118 0.26 -12.96 -9.96
N LEU A 119 0.17 -11.83 -9.26
CA LEU A 119 -0.13 -10.51 -9.81
C LEU A 119 -1.49 -10.38 -10.50
N ARG A 120 -2.44 -11.28 -10.23
CA ARG A 120 -3.83 -11.21 -10.72
C ARG A 120 -4.82 -10.84 -9.62
N PRO A 121 -6.05 -10.40 -9.98
CA PRO A 121 -7.13 -10.28 -9.02
C PRO A 121 -7.51 -11.64 -8.40
N ILE A 122 -8.03 -11.59 -7.18
CA ILE A 122 -8.65 -12.71 -6.48
C ILE A 122 -9.96 -13.08 -7.17
N GLU A 123 -10.17 -14.36 -7.41
CA GLU A 123 -11.43 -14.92 -7.92
C GLU A 123 -12.26 -15.50 -6.76
N GLU A 124 -13.58 -15.60 -6.97
CA GLU A 124 -14.48 -16.18 -5.97
C GLU A 124 -14.15 -17.65 -5.68
N GLY A 125 -14.21 -18.05 -4.41
CA GLY A 125 -13.95 -19.42 -3.96
C GLY A 125 -12.47 -19.78 -3.80
N GLU A 126 -11.54 -18.90 -4.20
CA GLU A 126 -10.12 -19.15 -4.04
C GLU A 126 -9.67 -19.22 -2.58
N ARG A 127 -8.75 -20.14 -2.28
CA ARG A 127 -8.14 -20.25 -0.95
C ARG A 127 -6.97 -19.28 -0.83
N ILE A 128 -7.18 -18.22 -0.07
CA ILE A 128 -6.26 -17.09 0.10
C ILE A 128 -5.95 -16.85 1.58
N ALA A 129 -4.96 -16.01 1.84
CA ALA A 129 -4.67 -15.46 3.15
C ALA A 129 -4.29 -13.98 3.03
N LEU A 130 -4.65 -13.20 4.06
CA LEU A 130 -4.16 -11.84 4.24
C LEU A 130 -3.00 -11.89 5.22
N VAL A 131 -1.80 -11.53 4.77
CA VAL A 131 -0.56 -11.65 5.55
C VAL A 131 0.15 -10.31 5.64
N SER A 132 0.89 -10.08 6.72
CA SER A 132 1.84 -8.96 6.81
C SER A 132 3.06 -9.28 5.95
N TYR A 133 3.52 -8.32 5.15
CA TYR A 133 4.67 -8.47 4.26
C TYR A 133 5.56 -7.22 4.26
N ALA A 134 6.87 -7.43 4.38
CA ALA A 134 7.90 -6.40 4.44
C ALA A 134 8.79 -6.48 3.18
N PRO A 135 8.36 -5.95 2.02
CA PRO A 135 9.06 -6.14 0.74
C PRO A 135 10.52 -5.70 0.78
N LEU A 136 10.79 -4.54 1.41
CA LEU A 136 12.13 -3.99 1.46
C LEU A 136 13.07 -4.83 2.31
N ARG A 137 12.60 -5.34 3.45
CA ARG A 137 13.40 -6.25 4.29
C ARG A 137 13.77 -7.51 3.54
N ARG A 138 12.81 -8.15 2.86
CA ARG A 138 13.06 -9.36 2.06
C ARG A 138 14.09 -9.10 0.95
N TRP A 139 13.93 -8.01 0.22
CA TRP A 139 14.91 -7.59 -0.79
C TRP A 139 16.30 -7.30 -0.20
N ALA A 140 16.35 -6.72 1.00
CA ALA A 140 17.59 -6.34 1.66
C ALA A 140 18.33 -7.55 2.26
N GLU A 141 17.59 -8.54 2.77
CA GLU A 141 18.12 -9.82 3.24
C GLU A 141 18.87 -10.56 2.11
N GLU A 142 18.31 -10.58 0.89
CA GLU A 142 18.97 -11.16 -0.30
C GLU A 142 20.33 -10.51 -0.60
N ARG A 143 20.52 -9.25 -0.18
CA ARG A 143 21.67 -8.39 -0.54
C ARG A 143 22.55 -8.03 0.64
N TRP A 144 22.26 -8.56 1.83
CA TRP A 144 23.00 -8.28 3.06
C TRP A 144 23.04 -6.78 3.44
N VAL A 145 21.96 -6.05 3.14
CA VAL A 145 21.79 -4.62 3.47
C VAL A 145 20.80 -4.42 4.61
N ARG A 146 20.88 -3.27 5.28
CA ARG A 146 20.05 -2.95 6.44
C ARG A 146 19.22 -1.69 6.16
N PRO A 147 17.94 -1.80 5.77
CA PRO A 147 17.11 -0.66 5.41
C PRO A 147 16.76 0.26 6.60
N GLY A 148 17.05 -0.18 7.83
CA GLY A 148 16.84 0.60 9.04
C GLY A 148 15.36 0.97 9.23
N ALA A 149 15.08 2.23 9.55
CA ALA A 149 13.72 2.73 9.79
C ALA A 149 12.82 2.73 8.53
N TYR A 150 13.38 2.46 7.34
CA TYR A 150 12.59 2.33 6.11
C TYR A 150 12.00 0.94 5.91
N ASP A 151 12.20 0.00 6.85
CA ASP A 151 11.57 -1.32 6.83
C ASP A 151 10.04 -1.24 7.03
N GLU A 152 9.33 -1.00 5.93
CA GLU A 152 7.88 -0.94 5.89
C GLU A 152 7.25 -2.33 5.78
N CYS A 153 6.34 -2.64 6.71
CA CYS A 153 5.53 -3.86 6.71
C CYS A 153 4.04 -3.51 6.55
N GLY A 154 3.32 -4.25 5.70
CA GLY A 154 1.89 -4.00 5.48
C GLY A 154 1.14 -5.20 4.90
N PRO A 155 -0.20 -5.15 4.85
CA PRO A 155 -1.02 -6.29 4.47
C PRO A 155 -0.99 -6.55 2.95
N VAL A 156 -0.89 -7.82 2.57
CA VAL A 156 -1.00 -8.30 1.19
C VAL A 156 -1.80 -9.60 1.13
N PHE A 157 -2.52 -9.81 0.03
CA PHE A 157 -3.14 -11.10 -0.25
C PHE A 157 -2.18 -12.03 -0.99
N ILE A 158 -2.16 -13.29 -0.57
CA ILE A 158 -1.48 -14.40 -1.25
C ILE A 158 -2.41 -15.62 -1.33
N HIS A 159 -2.15 -16.53 -2.27
CA HIS A 159 -2.75 -17.86 -2.22
C HIS A 159 -2.23 -18.65 -1.03
N ALA A 160 -3.15 -19.35 -0.36
CA ALA A 160 -2.81 -20.22 0.78
C ALA A 160 -1.95 -21.42 0.36
N GLY A 161 -1.96 -21.79 -0.92
CA GLY A 161 -1.13 -22.83 -1.51
C GLY A 161 -0.29 -22.32 -2.68
N ALA A 162 0.48 -23.23 -3.30
CA ALA A 162 1.23 -22.94 -4.52
C ALA A 162 0.27 -22.53 -5.66
N CYS A 163 0.62 -21.48 -6.41
CA CYS A 163 -0.23 -20.92 -7.47
C CYS A 163 0.43 -20.88 -8.86
N GLY A 164 1.68 -21.32 -9.00
CA GLY A 164 2.43 -21.28 -10.26
C GLY A 164 3.03 -19.92 -10.63
N GLY A 165 2.73 -18.86 -9.87
CA GLY A 165 3.24 -17.52 -10.12
C GLY A 165 2.46 -16.78 -11.22
N PRO A 166 2.99 -15.64 -11.71
CA PRO A 166 2.37 -14.90 -12.80
C PRO A 166 2.29 -15.72 -14.10
N ASP A 167 1.23 -15.53 -14.87
CA ASP A 167 1.12 -16.09 -16.22
C ASP A 167 2.25 -15.55 -17.11
N GLY A 168 3.03 -16.45 -17.72
CA GLY A 168 4.15 -16.09 -18.61
C GLY A 168 3.71 -15.38 -19.88
N GLY A 169 2.43 -15.47 -20.26
CA GLY A 169 1.83 -14.72 -21.36
C GLY A 169 1.21 -13.37 -20.96
N ARG A 170 1.28 -12.99 -19.67
CA ARG A 170 0.72 -11.71 -19.20
C ARG A 170 1.40 -10.54 -19.90
N ALA A 171 0.57 -9.65 -20.43
CA ALA A 171 1.00 -8.35 -20.91
C ALA A 171 0.57 -7.24 -19.94
N GLY A 172 1.24 -6.09 -20.07
CA GLY A 172 0.95 -4.91 -19.30
C GLY A 172 1.34 -5.00 -17.82
N TYR A 173 1.11 -3.90 -17.11
CA TYR A 173 1.36 -3.81 -15.68
C TYR A 173 0.17 -4.37 -14.87
N PRO A 174 0.42 -5.06 -13.74
CA PRO A 174 -0.67 -5.56 -12.91
C PRO A 174 -1.38 -4.41 -12.20
N PHE A 175 -2.68 -4.59 -11.95
CA PHE A 175 -3.51 -3.66 -11.17
C PHE A 175 -3.54 -2.23 -11.76
N ALA A 176 -3.43 -2.15 -13.09
CA ALA A 176 -3.23 -0.93 -13.86
C ALA A 176 -4.55 -0.32 -14.38
N ARG A 177 -5.60 -0.30 -13.54
CA ARG A 177 -6.86 0.36 -13.91
C ARG A 177 -6.63 1.88 -14.05
N PRO A 178 -7.01 2.51 -15.17
CA PRO A 178 -6.94 3.97 -15.32
C PRO A 178 -7.64 4.72 -14.19
N GLY A 179 -7.10 5.88 -13.83
CA GLY A 179 -7.54 6.73 -12.72
C GLY A 179 -7.20 6.20 -11.32
N ALA A 180 -6.66 4.98 -11.18
CA ALA A 180 -6.25 4.49 -9.88
C ALA A 180 -5.00 5.24 -9.39
N LEU A 181 -4.93 5.52 -8.08
CA LEU A 181 -3.86 6.34 -7.50
C LEU A 181 -2.76 5.46 -6.89
N ARG A 182 -1.51 5.80 -7.17
CA ARG A 182 -0.32 5.08 -6.71
C ARG A 182 0.71 6.01 -6.12
N THR A 183 1.55 5.44 -5.27
CA THR A 183 2.86 5.99 -4.94
C THR A 183 3.95 5.10 -5.52
N LEU A 184 4.94 5.70 -6.17
CA LEU A 184 6.15 5.03 -6.63
C LEU A 184 7.28 5.47 -5.71
N ARG A 185 7.64 4.62 -4.75
CA ARG A 185 8.70 4.89 -3.79
C ARG A 185 10.02 4.32 -4.31
N ARG A 186 11.06 5.14 -4.33
CA ARG A 186 12.36 4.83 -4.93
C ARG A 186 13.37 4.55 -3.82
N TYR A 187 14.07 3.43 -3.93
CA TYR A 187 15.08 3.03 -2.95
C TYR A 187 16.45 2.93 -3.61
N ASP A 188 17.50 3.28 -2.87
CA ASP A 188 18.88 3.04 -3.27
C ASP A 188 19.34 1.61 -2.94
N ALA A 189 20.61 1.33 -3.23
CA ALA A 189 21.22 0.02 -2.99
C ALA A 189 21.36 -0.34 -1.50
N ASP A 190 21.26 0.64 -0.59
CA ASP A 190 21.30 0.45 0.87
C ASP A 190 19.89 0.29 1.47
N GLY A 191 18.85 0.45 0.65
CA GLY A 191 17.45 0.40 1.09
C GLY A 191 16.95 1.72 1.67
N HIS A 192 17.62 2.85 1.42
CA HIS A 192 17.11 4.15 1.81
C HIS A 192 16.16 4.72 0.76
N ILE A 193 15.13 5.43 1.23
CA ILE A 193 14.24 6.17 0.34
C ILE A 193 15.00 7.36 -0.24
N VAL A 194 15.21 7.35 -1.56
CA VAL A 194 15.89 8.44 -2.30
C VAL A 194 14.93 9.29 -3.14
N GLY A 195 13.64 8.96 -3.08
CA GLY A 195 12.59 9.75 -3.69
C GLY A 195 11.25 9.03 -3.74
N GLY A 196 10.24 9.75 -4.22
CA GLY A 196 8.90 9.22 -4.44
C GLY A 196 8.17 10.00 -5.52
N ARG A 197 7.10 9.40 -6.06
CA ARG A 197 6.21 10.05 -7.02
C ARG A 197 4.76 9.67 -6.75
N PHE A 198 3.88 10.66 -6.66
CA PHE A 198 2.44 10.45 -6.84
C PHE A 198 2.16 10.12 -8.31
N PHE A 199 1.31 9.13 -8.55
CA PHE A 199 1.02 8.65 -9.89
C PHE A 199 -0.43 8.23 -9.99
N GLU A 200 -1.21 9.01 -10.72
CA GLU A 200 -2.50 8.58 -11.25
C GLU A 200 -2.26 7.80 -12.53
N ILE A 201 -2.78 6.58 -12.61
CA ILE A 201 -2.60 5.71 -13.77
C ILE A 201 -3.35 6.32 -14.97
N PRO A 202 -2.68 6.67 -16.07
CA PRO A 202 -3.34 7.23 -17.25
C PRO A 202 -4.10 6.16 -18.04
N GLU A 203 -4.86 6.57 -19.05
CA GLU A 203 -5.57 5.67 -19.97
C GLU A 203 -4.61 4.68 -20.67
N ASP A 204 -3.46 5.16 -21.14
CA ASP A 204 -2.37 4.30 -21.63
C ASP A 204 -1.46 3.95 -20.45
N ALA A 205 -1.91 2.98 -19.65
CA ALA A 205 -1.25 2.61 -18.41
C ALA A 205 0.19 2.10 -18.64
N GLU A 206 0.42 1.33 -19.70
CA GLU A 206 1.72 0.83 -20.10
C GLU A 206 2.72 1.97 -20.34
N ALA A 207 2.37 2.91 -21.21
CA ALA A 207 3.23 4.06 -21.49
C ALA A 207 3.43 4.94 -20.24
N GLY A 208 2.38 5.09 -19.43
CA GLY A 208 2.42 5.85 -18.18
C GLY A 208 3.42 5.29 -17.17
N PHE A 209 3.35 3.98 -16.92
CA PHE A 209 4.28 3.29 -16.02
C PHE A 209 5.70 3.25 -16.59
N ASP A 210 5.88 2.94 -17.88
CA ASP A 210 7.19 2.95 -18.53
C ASP A 210 7.88 4.31 -18.38
N ALA A 211 7.15 5.41 -18.61
CA ALA A 211 7.67 6.76 -18.43
C ALA A 211 8.02 7.05 -16.96
N ALA A 212 7.18 6.62 -16.02
CA ALA A 212 7.41 6.84 -14.59
C ALA A 212 8.62 6.06 -14.05
N PHE A 213 8.84 4.83 -14.54
CA PHE A 213 10.02 4.04 -14.20
C PHE A 213 11.28 4.56 -14.90
N ALA A 214 11.19 4.99 -16.17
CA ALA A 214 12.30 5.63 -16.87
C ALA A 214 12.79 6.89 -16.12
N GLU A 215 11.87 7.74 -15.66
CA GLU A 215 12.21 8.89 -14.82
C GLU A 215 12.87 8.47 -13.49
N ALA A 216 12.37 7.41 -12.85
CA ALA A 216 12.94 6.92 -11.60
C ALA A 216 14.38 6.41 -11.80
N PHE A 217 14.62 5.58 -12.81
CA PHE A 217 15.92 4.95 -13.06
C PHE A 217 16.92 5.83 -13.80
N ALA A 218 16.50 6.98 -14.36
CA ALA A 218 17.40 8.02 -14.84
C ALA A 218 18.32 8.57 -13.72
N ARG A 219 17.89 8.46 -12.46
CA ARG A 219 18.72 8.70 -11.28
C ARG A 219 19.54 7.44 -10.96
N PRO A 220 20.89 7.44 -11.11
CA PRO A 220 21.70 6.23 -11.00
C PRO A 220 21.66 5.58 -9.62
N GLU A 221 21.38 6.33 -8.57
CA GLU A 221 21.26 5.84 -7.20
C GLU A 221 20.02 4.96 -6.98
N VAL A 222 18.98 5.05 -7.81
CA VAL A 222 17.75 4.25 -7.65
C VAL A 222 18.00 2.81 -8.07
N ALA A 223 17.93 1.88 -7.12
CA ALA A 223 18.10 0.44 -7.34
C ALA A 223 16.77 -0.28 -7.60
N LEU A 224 15.70 0.13 -6.91
CA LEU A 224 14.36 -0.43 -7.08
C LEU A 224 13.26 0.59 -6.80
N VAL A 225 12.07 0.31 -7.33
CA VAL A 225 10.86 1.09 -7.12
C VAL A 225 9.76 0.18 -6.59
N HIS A 226 9.16 0.55 -5.46
CA HIS A 226 7.92 -0.08 -4.99
C HIS A 226 6.73 0.71 -5.51
N VAL A 227 5.79 0.02 -6.15
CA VAL A 227 4.47 0.55 -6.45
C VAL A 227 3.54 0.23 -5.30
N ARG A 228 2.89 1.23 -4.73
CA ARG A 228 1.93 1.07 -3.63
C ARG A 228 0.60 1.74 -3.96
N ALA A 229 -0.50 1.21 -3.42
CA ALA A 229 -1.77 1.92 -3.41
C ALA A 229 -1.64 3.21 -2.60
N LEU A 230 -2.16 4.34 -3.12
CA LEU A 230 -2.12 5.60 -2.38
C LEU A 230 -3.02 5.54 -1.14
N GLU A 231 -4.21 4.96 -1.30
CA GLU A 231 -5.31 4.99 -0.33
C GLU A 231 -4.99 4.20 0.94
N TYR A 232 -4.28 3.08 0.78
CA TYR A 232 -4.02 2.13 1.87
C TYR A 232 -2.53 1.91 2.16
N GLY A 233 -1.63 2.45 1.34
CA GLY A 233 -0.17 2.21 1.43
C GLY A 233 0.28 0.78 1.09
N CYS A 234 -0.65 -0.11 0.74
CA CYS A 234 -0.38 -1.52 0.48
C CYS A 234 0.55 -1.70 -0.72
N PHE A 235 1.54 -2.59 -0.58
CA PHE A 235 2.47 -2.97 -1.64
C PHE A 235 1.73 -3.61 -2.81
N GLN A 236 1.94 -3.17 -4.05
CA GLN A 236 1.35 -3.76 -5.25
C GLN A 236 2.32 -4.73 -5.92
N PHE A 237 3.49 -4.22 -6.31
CA PHE A 237 4.59 -4.95 -6.91
C PHE A 237 5.86 -4.09 -6.84
N GLU A 238 7.01 -4.71 -7.07
CA GLU A 238 8.29 -4.00 -7.24
C GLU A 238 8.78 -4.09 -8.68
N VAL A 239 9.62 -3.13 -9.05
CA VAL A 239 10.40 -3.13 -10.28
C VAL A 239 11.84 -2.85 -9.91
N ARG A 240 12.76 -3.62 -10.49
CA ARG A 240 14.20 -3.45 -10.31
C ARG A 240 14.79 -2.74 -11.54
N ARG A 241 15.93 -2.07 -11.35
CA ARG A 241 16.71 -1.55 -12.48
C ARG A 241 17.05 -2.71 -13.44
N PRO A 242 16.83 -2.56 -14.77
CA PRO A 242 17.22 -3.55 -15.77
C PRO A 242 18.73 -3.82 -15.82
#